data_AF-A0A7S4RI68-F1
#
_entry.id   AF-A0A7S4RI68-F1
#
_cell.length_a   1.000
_cell.length_b   1.000
_cell.length_c   1.000
_cell.angle_alpha   90.00
_cell.angle_beta   90.00
_cell.angle_gamma   90.00
#
_symmetry.space_group_name_H-M   'P 1'
#
loop_
_entity.id
_entity.type
_entity.pdbx_description
1 polymer ?
#
loop_
_entity_poly.entity_id
_entity_poly.type
_entity_poly.pdbx_seq_one_letter_code
_entity_poly.pdbx_strand_id
1 'polypeptide(L)'
;WVRRVPGIACRRCRCGGSGGGSRSSGAGRAAVPVPEKVLDDAFSTLPKTREAVVTCSWPSESTLPVATFLKRQGEWLVDDRPPVTFDVRSPVEFERGHIPGSENLPLLSDVDRKEVGTLHKHVGRGKAFDFALERVYPSLPSLLLQAERRCRAASSAGGRPARRHVLVYCKRGGMRSRSVAAFLTAHGFEAYTLDGGYKAFRNWAEDVLRRPQKVCAIAGPTGSGKTEVLRELQRQGLQVVDLEALACHKGSVFGHLGEEPQPSSEHFRNLVAKEWSKLDSERFVFLEDEGPRIGGVSLPGSLYRRLRRAQLVVRLDVPFELRVERSLATYGPFGAESLSEAVSRFRGRMGNSKTEELLGRLAHGNLKSVCEEVLRNYDRGYEYHILKARDPAAIAAVPAVSLDAAAAAGAVADAAARREPDAAASAGEGDVEIPHAEARQTLPVREAHCFCGAVVVKVQGEPLAVSICHCSICRALSGAPFTASALFEPGRVEVANRGGGAAHLVETQTSPAVARRRCAACFAPVVGLLGKRHAAVPLALFGWGGVPPPMAWRPQRHLHYGDRILDVSDALPKYVGRSGGAPWTGGAE
;
A
#
# COMPACT_ATOMS: atom_id res chain seq x y z
N TRP A 1 22.81 33.63 -29.90
CA TRP A 1 21.67 32.74 -30.14
C TRP A 1 20.87 32.56 -28.87
N VAL A 2 20.15 33.60 -28.47
CA VAL A 2 19.09 33.57 -27.45
C VAL A 2 18.03 34.51 -28.00
N ARG A 3 16.91 33.98 -28.50
CA ARG A 3 15.75 34.77 -28.91
C ARG A 3 14.70 34.67 -27.81
N ARG A 4 14.26 35.84 -27.37
CA ARG A 4 13.17 36.09 -26.44
C ARG A 4 12.13 36.95 -27.19
N VAL A 5 10.87 36.82 -26.76
CA VAL A 5 9.71 37.72 -26.99
C VAL A 5 8.95 37.49 -28.34
N PRO A 6 7.60 37.67 -28.47
CA PRO A 6 6.58 38.31 -27.58
C PRO A 6 5.31 37.51 -27.24
N GLY A 7 4.58 38.00 -26.23
CA GLY A 7 3.23 37.59 -25.88
C GLY A 7 2.12 38.31 -26.66
N ILE A 8 0.91 37.74 -26.61
CA ILE A 8 -0.35 38.38 -27.02
C ILE A 8 -1.47 38.03 -26.03
N ALA A 9 -2.02 39.09 -25.46
CA ALA A 9 -3.34 39.38 -24.90
C ALA A 9 -4.38 38.27 -24.64
N CYS A 10 -5.02 38.36 -23.45
CA CYS A 10 -6.47 38.21 -23.35
C CYS A 10 -7.07 39.49 -22.73
N ARG A 11 -8.09 40.02 -23.41
CA ARG A 11 -8.77 41.29 -23.12
C ARG A 11 -10.00 41.05 -22.24
N ARG A 12 -10.19 42.02 -21.32
CA ARG A 12 -11.46 42.66 -20.88
C ARG A 12 -12.50 41.81 -20.14
N CYS A 13 -12.82 42.26 -18.93
CA CYS A 13 -14.06 43.01 -18.76
C CYS A 13 -13.88 44.18 -17.77
N ARG A 14 -14.46 45.33 -18.12
CA ARG A 14 -14.42 46.62 -17.41
C ARG A 14 -15.62 46.73 -16.48
N CYS A 15 -15.45 47.38 -15.34
CA CYS A 15 -16.40 48.39 -14.85
C CYS A 15 -15.64 49.37 -13.97
N GLY A 16 -15.74 50.65 -14.33
CA GLY A 16 -15.13 51.76 -13.62
C GLY A 16 -16.06 52.32 -12.54
N GLY A 17 -15.49 53.10 -11.64
CA GLY A 17 -16.20 53.88 -10.64
C GLY A 17 -15.21 54.83 -9.96
N SER A 18 -15.36 56.11 -10.27
CA SER A 18 -14.56 57.28 -9.88
C SER A 18 -14.61 57.64 -8.39
N GLY A 19 -13.52 58.25 -7.87
CA GLY A 19 -13.64 59.30 -6.86
C GLY A 19 -12.53 59.37 -5.81
N GLY A 20 -11.86 60.52 -5.73
CA GLY A 20 -11.39 61.11 -4.47
C GLY A 20 -10.01 60.68 -3.98
N GLY A 21 -9.05 61.61 -3.99
CA GLY A 21 -7.66 61.34 -3.65
C GLY A 21 -7.34 61.23 -2.16
N SER A 22 -6.17 60.67 -1.87
CA SER A 22 -5.17 61.23 -0.95
C SER A 22 -3.87 60.47 -1.15
N ARG A 23 -2.76 61.20 -1.23
CA ARG A 23 -1.41 60.65 -1.29
C ARG A 23 -1.11 60.01 0.06
N SER A 24 -0.94 58.68 0.10
CA SER A 24 -0.15 58.01 1.12
C SER A 24 0.86 57.11 0.42
N SER A 25 2.13 57.37 0.72
CA SER A 25 3.30 56.60 0.31
C SER A 25 3.06 55.11 0.55
N GLY A 26 3.23 54.31 -0.50
CA GLY A 26 3.21 52.86 -0.41
C GLY A 26 4.24 52.36 0.60
N ALA A 27 3.77 52.00 1.79
CA ALA A 27 4.46 51.07 2.64
C ALA A 27 4.48 49.75 1.88
N GLY A 28 5.63 49.44 1.26
CA GLY A 28 5.93 48.09 0.82
C GLY A 28 5.63 47.15 1.98
N ARG A 29 4.91 46.07 1.71
CA ARG A 29 4.74 44.98 2.68
C ARG A 29 6.13 44.48 3.04
N ALA A 30 6.69 45.03 4.11
CA ALA A 30 7.88 44.52 4.75
C ALA A 30 7.58 43.06 5.10
N ALA A 31 8.44 42.16 4.66
CA ALA A 31 8.45 40.79 5.16
C ALA A 31 8.45 40.89 6.70
N VAL A 32 7.43 40.30 7.33
CA VAL A 32 7.37 40.23 8.79
C VAL A 32 8.66 39.55 9.25
N PRO A 33 9.53 40.24 10.02
CA PRO A 33 10.77 39.63 10.47
C PRO A 33 10.40 38.46 11.38
N VAL A 34 10.85 37.27 11.00
CA VAL A 34 10.79 36.09 11.86
C VAL A 34 11.65 36.42 13.08
N PRO A 35 11.14 36.26 14.32
CA PRO A 35 11.94 36.55 15.51
C PRO A 35 13.22 35.74 15.46
N GLU A 36 14.38 36.41 15.45
CA GLU A 36 15.68 35.77 15.41
C GLU A 36 15.91 35.11 16.77
N LYS A 37 15.46 33.85 16.91
CA LYS A 37 15.79 33.04 18.09
C LYS A 37 17.27 32.76 18.06
N VAL A 38 17.93 33.10 19.17
CA VAL A 38 19.33 32.77 19.42
C VAL A 38 19.44 31.25 19.50
N LEU A 39 20.17 30.67 18.55
CA LEU A 39 20.58 29.27 18.62
C LEU A 39 21.57 29.11 19.78
N ASP A 40 21.57 27.94 20.40
CA ASP A 40 22.63 27.55 21.34
C ASP A 40 24.02 27.73 20.69
N ASP A 41 25.05 28.03 21.50
CA ASP A 41 26.40 28.34 21.01
C ASP A 41 26.95 27.23 20.10
N ALA A 42 26.65 25.96 20.40
CA ALA A 42 27.06 24.82 19.59
C ALA A 42 26.48 24.85 18.15
N PHE A 43 25.41 25.59 17.91
CA PHE A 43 24.72 25.71 16.63
C PHE A 43 24.75 27.14 16.07
N SER A 44 25.52 28.05 16.70
CA SER A 44 25.59 29.47 16.35
C SER A 44 26.40 29.78 15.08
N THR A 45 27.28 28.88 14.66
CA THR A 45 28.11 29.01 13.47
C THR A 45 28.21 27.69 12.71
N LEU A 46 28.50 27.73 11.41
CA LEU A 46 28.65 26.51 10.61
C LEU A 46 29.78 25.59 11.11
N PRO A 47 30.98 26.08 11.50
CA PRO A 47 32.03 25.23 12.06
C PRO A 47 31.63 24.56 13.38
N LYS A 48 31.03 25.33 14.32
CA LYS A 48 30.55 24.77 15.59
C LYS A 48 29.44 23.74 15.37
N THR A 49 28.51 24.03 14.46
CA THR A 49 27.44 23.09 14.08
C THR A 49 28.03 21.80 13.51
N ARG A 50 29.05 21.91 12.66
CA ARG A 50 29.74 20.74 12.11
C ARG A 50 30.32 19.89 13.22
N GLU A 51 31.06 20.52 14.13
CA GLU A 51 31.65 19.85 15.28
C GLU A 51 30.58 19.18 16.15
N ALA A 52 29.50 19.89 16.49
CA ALA A 52 28.38 19.37 17.27
C ALA A 52 27.72 18.16 16.60
N VAL A 53 27.51 18.18 15.28
CA VAL A 53 26.89 17.07 14.54
C VAL A 53 27.83 15.87 14.40
N VAL A 54 29.13 16.11 14.19
CA VAL A 54 30.14 15.04 14.01
C VAL A 54 30.44 14.35 15.34
N THR A 55 30.53 15.11 16.42
CA THR A 55 30.79 14.59 17.78
C THR A 55 29.52 14.10 18.48
N CYS A 56 28.35 14.34 17.89
CA CYS A 56 27.07 13.88 18.43
C CYS A 56 27.04 12.37 18.64
N SER A 57 27.15 11.95 19.90
CA SER A 57 26.77 10.62 20.35
C SER A 57 25.29 10.63 20.74
N TRP A 58 24.44 10.02 19.92
CA TRP A 58 23.03 9.86 20.27
C TRP A 58 22.82 8.63 21.16
N PRO A 59 22.26 8.79 22.37
CA PRO A 59 22.12 7.71 23.33
C PRO A 59 21.24 6.55 22.82
N SER A 60 21.62 5.33 23.18
CA SER A 60 20.91 4.11 22.76
C SER A 60 19.52 4.01 23.39
N GLU A 61 19.41 4.44 24.64
CA GLU A 61 18.19 4.53 25.44
C GLU A 61 17.19 5.55 24.88
N SER A 62 17.70 6.57 24.17
CA SER A 62 16.88 7.55 23.44
C SER A 62 16.59 7.11 22.00
N THR A 63 16.90 5.86 21.66
CA THR A 63 16.59 5.22 20.37
C THR A 63 15.62 4.07 20.60
N LEU A 64 14.38 4.25 20.16
CA LEU A 64 13.27 3.38 20.50
C LEU A 64 13.02 2.35 19.40
N PRO A 65 12.80 1.07 19.74
CA PRO A 65 12.23 0.09 18.83
C PRO A 65 10.84 0.51 18.34
N VAL A 66 10.40 -0.01 17.19
CA VAL A 66 9.13 0.38 16.54
C VAL A 66 7.93 0.26 17.51
N ALA A 67 7.82 -0.83 18.26
CA ALA A 67 6.71 -1.04 19.18
C ALA A 67 6.65 0.03 20.29
N THR A 68 7.78 0.31 20.93
CA THR A 68 7.87 1.35 21.98
C THR A 68 7.67 2.74 21.42
N PHE A 69 8.18 3.02 20.22
CA PHE A 69 7.99 4.30 19.53
C PHE A 69 6.50 4.56 19.23
N LEU A 70 5.80 3.57 18.68
CA LEU A 70 4.37 3.68 18.38
C LEU A 70 3.52 3.73 19.65
N LYS A 71 3.87 2.94 20.67
CA LYS A 71 3.21 3.03 21.98
C LYS A 71 3.33 4.45 22.54
N ARG A 72 4.54 5.02 22.54
CA ARG A 72 4.77 6.41 22.99
C ARG A 72 4.05 7.44 22.13
N GLN A 73 3.80 7.19 20.84
CA GLN A 73 3.01 8.06 19.98
C GLN A 73 1.52 8.06 20.36
N GLY A 74 0.98 6.97 20.88
CA GLY A 74 -0.44 6.83 21.23
C GLY A 74 -0.76 7.03 22.72
N GLU A 75 0.12 6.57 23.62
CA GLU A 75 -0.07 6.55 25.07
C GLU A 75 1.25 6.98 25.74
N TRP A 76 1.25 8.13 26.41
CA TRP A 76 2.33 8.48 27.32
C TRP A 76 1.92 8.17 28.76
N LEU A 77 2.61 7.19 29.36
CA LEU A 77 2.35 6.52 30.65
C LEU A 77 2.25 7.40 31.92
N VAL A 78 2.22 8.74 31.80
CA VAL A 78 2.28 9.62 32.97
C VAL A 78 1.23 10.74 32.97
N ASP A 79 0.63 11.15 31.84
CA ASP A 79 -0.27 12.33 31.81
C ASP A 79 -1.15 12.49 30.53
N ASP A 80 -1.51 11.39 29.86
CA ASP A 80 -2.50 11.29 28.75
C ASP A 80 -2.33 12.19 27.50
N ARG A 81 -1.19 12.88 27.31
CA ARG A 81 -0.92 13.67 26.09
C ARG A 81 0.22 13.08 25.25
N PRO A 82 -0.04 12.69 23.98
CA PRO A 82 0.99 12.11 23.12
C PRO A 82 2.04 13.16 22.66
N PRO A 83 3.32 12.78 22.54
CA PRO A 83 4.38 13.62 22.00
C PRO A 83 4.18 13.90 20.50
N VAL A 84 4.64 15.06 20.04
CA VAL A 84 4.63 15.37 18.59
C VAL A 84 5.64 14.48 17.88
N THR A 85 5.22 13.82 16.81
CA THR A 85 6.07 12.94 16.03
C THR A 85 6.50 13.63 14.75
N PHE A 86 7.81 13.87 14.58
CA PHE A 86 8.41 14.51 13.42
C PHE A 86 9.04 13.52 12.46
N ASP A 87 8.59 13.58 11.20
CA ASP A 87 9.29 13.01 10.06
C ASP A 87 10.25 14.05 9.48
N VAL A 88 11.55 13.84 9.65
CA VAL A 88 12.58 14.79 9.18
C VAL A 88 13.07 14.51 7.76
N ARG A 89 12.38 13.62 7.02
CA ARG A 89 12.62 13.42 5.59
C ARG A 89 12.06 14.59 4.78
N SER A 90 12.40 14.63 3.49
CA SER A 90 11.89 15.68 2.61
C SER A 90 10.37 15.56 2.38
N PRO A 91 9.70 16.62 1.90
CA PRO A 91 8.26 16.61 1.62
C PRO A 91 7.81 15.46 0.72
N VAL A 92 8.49 15.20 -0.41
CA VAL A 92 8.11 14.10 -1.31
C VAL A 92 8.23 12.72 -0.66
N GLU A 93 9.17 12.54 0.28
CA GLU A 93 9.30 11.30 1.04
C GLU A 93 8.16 11.10 2.04
N PHE A 94 7.63 12.20 2.60
CA PHE A 94 6.53 12.23 3.55
C PHE A 94 5.17 12.02 2.87
N GLU A 95 4.91 12.76 1.78
CA GLU A 95 3.70 12.65 0.95
C GLU A 95 3.53 11.24 0.38
N ARG A 96 4.64 10.62 -0.06
CA ARG A 96 4.62 9.23 -0.51
C ARG A 96 4.21 8.28 0.61
N GLY A 97 4.51 8.58 1.87
CA GLY A 97 4.05 7.79 3.01
C GLY A 97 4.90 8.01 4.23
N HIS A 98 4.22 8.13 5.37
CA HIS A 98 4.78 8.44 6.68
C HIS A 98 4.09 7.61 7.77
N ILE A 99 4.61 7.67 9.00
CA ILE A 99 3.99 7.03 10.17
C ILE A 99 2.69 7.79 10.49
N PRO A 100 1.51 7.15 10.53
CA PRO A 100 0.26 7.90 10.68
C PRO A 100 0.20 8.69 11.99
N GLY A 101 -0.14 9.98 11.89
CA GLY A 101 -0.10 10.93 13.01
C GLY A 101 1.25 11.61 13.21
N SER A 102 2.21 11.42 12.30
CA SER A 102 3.43 12.25 12.27
C SER A 102 3.23 13.50 11.41
N GLU A 103 4.02 14.53 11.71
CA GLU A 103 4.10 15.76 10.94
C GLU A 103 5.46 15.88 10.25
N ASN A 104 5.49 16.46 9.04
CA ASN A 104 6.75 16.68 8.34
C ASN A 104 7.50 17.90 8.89
N LEU A 105 8.71 17.69 9.39
CA LEU A 105 9.65 18.74 9.80
C LEU A 105 10.94 18.56 8.98
N PRO A 106 10.91 18.91 7.68
CA PRO A 106 11.92 18.46 6.74
C PRO A 106 13.30 19.05 7.06
N LEU A 107 14.30 18.18 7.22
CA LEU A 107 15.69 18.61 7.37
C LEU A 107 16.27 19.12 6.04
N LEU A 108 15.80 18.58 4.92
CA LEU A 108 16.26 18.93 3.57
C LEU A 108 15.03 19.14 2.68
N SER A 109 15.13 20.10 1.75
CA SER A 109 14.16 20.22 0.65
C SER A 109 14.25 19.03 -0.30
N ASP A 110 13.27 18.87 -1.20
CA ASP A 110 13.30 17.79 -2.20
C ASP A 110 14.48 17.93 -3.17
N VAL A 111 14.86 19.17 -3.49
CA VAL A 111 16.02 19.49 -4.33
C VAL A 111 17.30 19.11 -3.62
N ASP A 112 17.50 19.59 -2.38
CA ASP A 112 18.70 19.29 -1.59
C ASP A 112 18.83 17.79 -1.33
N ARG A 113 17.71 17.11 -1.01
CA ARG A 113 17.70 15.65 -0.80
C ARG A 113 18.15 14.89 -2.04
N LYS A 114 17.73 15.32 -3.23
CA LYS A 114 18.16 14.69 -4.49
C LYS A 114 19.66 14.91 -4.72
N GLU A 115 20.15 16.10 -4.46
CA GLU A 115 21.56 16.46 -4.65
C GLU A 115 22.48 15.76 -3.65
N VAL A 116 22.15 15.81 -2.35
CA VAL A 116 22.85 15.07 -1.29
C VAL A 116 22.89 13.57 -1.59
N GLY A 117 21.77 12.99 -2.05
CA GLY A 117 21.72 11.58 -2.44
C GLY A 117 22.63 11.25 -3.62
N THR A 118 22.76 12.16 -4.58
CA THR A 118 23.64 12.02 -5.75
C THR A 118 25.10 12.12 -5.34
N LEU A 119 25.47 13.13 -4.55
CA LEU A 119 26.82 13.29 -4.02
C LEU A 119 27.24 12.10 -3.16
N HIS A 120 26.35 11.59 -2.31
CA HIS A 120 26.64 10.42 -1.48
C HIS A 120 26.91 9.18 -2.32
N LYS A 121 26.20 9.00 -3.44
CA LYS A 121 26.36 7.84 -4.33
C LYS A 121 27.63 7.94 -5.20
N HIS A 122 27.93 9.12 -5.72
CA HIS A 122 28.94 9.30 -6.77
C HIS A 122 30.28 9.84 -6.26
N VAL A 123 30.29 10.58 -5.15
CA VAL A 123 31.48 11.31 -4.68
C VAL A 123 31.91 10.87 -3.29
N GLY A 124 30.97 10.38 -2.48
CA GLY A 124 31.24 9.80 -1.17
C GLY A 124 30.59 10.56 -0.01
N ARG A 125 30.63 9.94 1.18
CA ARG A 125 29.88 10.36 2.36
C ARG A 125 30.29 11.73 2.91
N GLY A 126 31.59 12.06 2.89
CA GLY A 126 32.12 13.32 3.44
C GLY A 126 31.59 14.56 2.70
N LYS A 127 31.77 14.62 1.37
CA LYS A 127 31.28 15.75 0.57
C LYS A 127 29.76 15.89 0.61
N ALA A 128 29.04 14.76 0.64
CA ALA A 128 27.58 14.79 0.78
C ALA A 128 27.14 15.34 2.14
N PHE A 129 27.91 15.08 3.20
CA PHE A 129 27.67 15.63 4.53
C PHE A 129 27.94 17.13 4.58
N ASP A 130 29.09 17.58 4.09
CA ASP A 130 29.45 19.01 4.09
C ASP A 130 28.42 19.83 3.29
N PHE A 131 28.06 19.35 2.09
CA PHE A 131 27.00 19.98 1.29
C PHE A 131 25.64 20.00 2.00
N ALA A 132 25.25 18.89 2.64
CA ALA A 132 24.00 18.86 3.40
C ALA A 132 24.01 19.86 4.55
N LEU A 133 25.14 19.98 5.26
CA LEU A 133 25.27 20.87 6.41
C LEU A 133 25.16 22.35 6.01
N GLU A 134 25.79 22.75 4.90
CA GLU A 134 25.68 24.10 4.34
C GLU A 134 24.24 24.49 3.99
N ARG A 135 23.42 23.52 3.56
CA ARG A 135 22.00 23.74 3.27
C ARG A 135 21.13 23.77 4.53
N VAL A 136 21.45 22.91 5.50
CA VAL A 136 20.68 22.78 6.76
C VAL A 136 20.92 23.97 7.68
N TYR A 137 22.17 24.38 7.86
CA TYR A 137 22.56 25.36 8.87
C TYR A 137 21.73 26.67 8.83
N PRO A 138 21.54 27.34 7.66
CA PRO A 138 20.71 28.55 7.59
C PRO A 138 19.24 28.34 7.96
N SER A 139 18.75 27.09 7.92
CA SER A 139 17.36 26.74 8.20
C SER A 139 17.09 26.34 9.66
N LEU A 140 18.13 26.15 10.48
CA LEU A 140 18.00 25.71 11.87
C LEU A 140 17.08 26.59 12.74
N PRO A 141 17.14 27.94 12.68
CA PRO A 141 16.21 28.79 13.44
C PRO A 141 14.74 28.55 13.05
N SER A 142 14.48 28.39 11.76
CA SER A 142 13.13 28.09 11.24
C SER A 142 12.65 26.71 11.68
N LEU A 143 13.53 25.70 11.66
CA LEU A 143 13.23 24.35 12.13
C LEU A 143 12.84 24.35 13.62
N LEU A 144 13.60 25.06 14.46
CA LEU A 144 13.30 25.21 15.89
C LEU A 144 11.95 25.90 16.13
N LEU A 145 11.69 27.01 15.44
CA LEU A 145 10.43 27.74 15.53
C LEU A 145 9.23 26.88 15.13
N GLN A 146 9.37 26.05 14.08
CA GLN A 146 8.34 25.13 13.66
C GLN A 146 8.09 24.03 14.70
N ALA A 147 9.14 23.43 15.26
CA ALA A 147 9.01 22.42 16.31
C ALA A 147 8.29 22.98 17.54
N GLU A 148 8.66 24.18 18.00
CA GLU A 148 7.99 24.85 19.11
C GLU A 148 6.52 25.15 18.82
N ARG A 149 6.22 25.69 17.64
CA ARG A 149 4.85 26.03 17.26
C ARG A 149 3.94 24.81 17.30
N ARG A 150 4.40 23.69 16.76
CA ARG A 150 3.64 22.43 16.69
C ARG A 150 3.46 21.80 18.07
N CYS A 151 4.51 21.81 18.90
CA CYS A 151 4.39 21.35 20.29
C CYS A 151 3.45 22.23 21.14
N ARG A 152 3.45 23.56 20.92
CA ARG A 152 2.49 24.47 21.54
C ARG A 152 1.07 24.18 21.07
N ALA A 153 0.85 24.04 19.76
CA ALA A 153 -0.47 23.73 19.20
C ALA A 153 -1.04 22.42 19.76
N ALA A 154 -0.21 21.38 19.89
CA ALA A 154 -0.59 20.12 20.53
C ALA A 154 -0.89 20.25 22.04
N SER A 155 -0.36 21.29 22.70
CA SER A 155 -0.52 21.50 24.15
C SER A 155 -1.66 22.46 24.51
N SER A 156 -2.07 23.34 23.60
CA SER A 156 -3.11 24.36 23.82
C SER A 156 -4.51 23.81 24.03
N ALA A 157 -4.73 22.50 23.87
CA ALA A 157 -6.03 21.84 24.08
C ALA A 157 -6.51 21.81 25.55
N GLY A 158 -5.78 22.41 26.51
CA GLY A 158 -6.18 22.38 27.92
C GLY A 158 -5.47 23.33 28.89
N GLY A 159 -4.94 24.48 28.42
CA GLY A 159 -4.36 25.53 29.30
C GLY A 159 -3.10 25.17 30.10
N ARG A 160 -2.56 23.95 29.93
CA ARG A 160 -1.32 23.46 30.58
C ARG A 160 -0.07 23.88 29.77
N PRO A 161 1.10 24.07 30.41
CA PRO A 161 2.34 24.44 29.71
C PRO A 161 2.70 23.44 28.60
N ALA A 162 3.33 23.96 27.55
CA ALA A 162 3.67 23.17 26.37
C ALA A 162 4.72 22.11 26.68
N ARG A 163 4.36 20.83 26.54
CA ARG A 163 5.33 19.73 26.68
C ARG A 163 6.26 19.74 25.47
N ARG A 164 7.55 19.52 25.71
CA ARG A 164 8.58 19.49 24.66
C ARG A 164 9.06 18.07 24.35
N HIS A 165 8.23 17.06 24.60
CA HIS A 165 8.54 15.67 24.25
C HIS A 165 8.29 15.46 22.76
N VAL A 166 9.28 14.95 22.04
CA VAL A 166 9.21 14.77 20.59
C VAL A 166 9.76 13.43 20.16
N LEU A 167 9.10 12.83 19.19
CA LEU A 167 9.56 11.61 18.54
C LEU A 167 10.08 11.97 17.15
N VAL A 168 11.28 11.58 16.79
CA VAL A 168 11.95 12.03 15.56
C VAL A 168 12.40 10.83 14.74
N TYR A 169 12.04 10.76 13.47
CA TYR A 169 12.54 9.69 12.59
C TYR A 169 12.93 10.21 11.22
N CYS A 170 13.87 9.49 10.60
CA CYS A 170 14.24 9.66 9.21
C CYS A 170 14.08 8.33 8.47
N LYS A 171 14.61 8.20 7.24
CA LYS A 171 14.43 6.99 6.43
C LYS A 171 14.95 5.71 7.08
N ARG A 172 16.05 5.78 7.82
CA ARG A 172 16.78 4.62 8.37
C ARG A 172 17.24 4.78 9.83
N GLY A 173 16.79 5.81 10.55
CA GLY A 173 17.20 6.03 11.95
C GLY A 173 18.68 6.43 12.12
N GLY A 174 19.29 7.01 11.08
CA GLY A 174 20.70 7.41 11.08
C GLY A 174 20.93 8.88 11.44
N MET A 175 22.03 9.44 10.92
CA MET A 175 22.50 10.80 11.24
C MET A 175 21.42 11.89 11.15
N ARG A 176 20.56 11.88 10.12
CA ARG A 176 19.50 12.91 9.94
C ARG A 176 18.55 13.04 11.15
N SER A 177 18.06 11.92 11.69
CA SER A 177 17.13 11.97 12.82
C SER A 177 17.86 12.22 14.13
N ARG A 178 19.07 11.66 14.28
CA ARG A 178 19.90 11.84 15.47
C ARG A 178 20.39 13.27 15.63
N SER A 179 20.82 13.92 14.54
CA SER A 179 21.26 15.32 14.55
C SER A 179 20.13 16.28 14.87
N VAL A 180 18.93 16.05 14.30
CA VAL A 180 17.75 16.85 14.64
C VAL A 180 17.34 16.63 16.09
N ALA A 181 17.32 15.38 16.57
CA ALA A 181 16.96 15.08 17.95
C ALA A 181 17.95 15.71 18.95
N ALA A 182 19.26 15.66 18.67
CA ALA A 182 20.29 16.33 19.46
C ALA A 182 20.14 17.85 19.45
N PHE A 183 19.90 18.44 18.28
CA PHE A 183 19.62 19.87 18.15
C PHE A 183 18.40 20.30 18.98
N LEU A 184 17.29 19.57 18.87
CA LEU A 184 16.09 19.87 19.67
C LEU A 184 16.37 19.68 21.17
N THR A 185 17.14 18.66 21.55
CA THR A 185 17.51 18.43 22.96
C THR A 185 18.32 19.60 23.53
N ALA A 186 19.29 20.12 22.77
CA ALA A 186 20.05 21.31 23.15
C ALA A 186 19.16 22.56 23.33
N HIS A 187 17.98 22.60 22.71
CA HIS A 187 17.01 23.69 22.83
C HIS A 187 15.83 23.33 23.77
N GLY A 188 16.06 22.38 24.69
CA GLY A 188 15.15 22.04 25.78
C GLY A 188 13.99 21.11 25.42
N PHE A 189 14.11 20.35 24.32
CA PHE A 189 13.16 19.27 24.02
C PHE A 189 13.62 17.95 24.61
N GLU A 190 12.67 17.08 24.95
CA GLU A 190 12.94 15.69 25.30
C GLU A 190 12.71 14.83 24.05
N ALA A 191 13.79 14.59 23.30
CA ALA A 191 13.70 13.94 21.98
C ALA A 191 14.07 12.46 22.03
N TYR A 192 13.32 11.65 21.28
CA TYR A 192 13.59 10.23 21.06
C TYR A 192 13.62 9.92 19.57
N THR A 193 14.45 8.98 19.14
CA THR A 193 14.50 8.55 17.73
C THR A 193 13.95 7.16 17.49
N LEU A 194 13.52 6.87 16.26
CA LEU A 194 13.09 5.53 15.84
C LEU A 194 14.27 4.70 15.34
N ASP A 195 14.52 3.55 15.98
CA ASP A 195 15.50 2.57 15.50
C ASP A 195 15.11 2.05 14.11
N GLY A 196 16.08 2.03 13.19
CA GLY A 196 15.88 1.68 11.78
C GLY A 196 14.93 2.62 10.99
N GLY A 197 14.41 3.68 11.62
CA GLY A 197 13.58 4.73 11.02
C GLY A 197 12.33 4.23 10.30
N TYR A 198 11.86 5.01 9.33
CA TYR A 198 10.66 4.68 8.54
C TYR A 198 10.78 3.33 7.81
N LYS A 199 11.99 2.87 7.47
CA LYS A 199 12.20 1.51 6.93
C LYS A 199 11.75 0.44 7.91
N ALA A 200 12.13 0.55 9.18
CA ALA A 200 11.73 -0.40 10.22
C ALA A 200 10.22 -0.36 10.47
N PHE A 201 9.62 0.84 10.50
CA PHE A 201 8.16 0.99 10.57
C PHE A 201 7.44 0.29 9.41
N ARG A 202 7.91 0.43 8.16
CA ARG A 202 7.28 -0.26 7.02
C ARG A 202 7.38 -1.78 7.11
N ASN A 203 8.48 -2.31 7.64
CA ASN A 203 8.61 -3.74 7.89
C ASN A 203 7.60 -4.18 8.96
N TRP A 204 7.49 -3.44 10.07
CA TRP A 204 6.48 -3.66 11.09
C TRP A 204 5.06 -3.62 10.52
N ALA A 205 4.75 -2.66 9.64
CA ALA A 205 3.43 -2.55 9.02
C ALA A 205 3.11 -3.78 8.15
N GLU A 206 4.08 -4.27 7.37
CA GLU A 206 3.95 -5.51 6.60
C GLU A 206 3.76 -6.74 7.51
N ASP A 207 4.48 -6.80 8.63
CA ASP A 207 4.37 -7.91 9.59
C ASP A 207 3.00 -7.91 10.30
N VAL A 208 2.51 -6.74 10.71
CA VAL A 208 1.16 -6.57 11.28
C VAL A 208 0.10 -7.08 10.31
N LEU A 209 0.16 -6.68 9.04
CA LEU A 209 -0.83 -7.09 8.03
C LEU A 209 -0.77 -8.60 7.71
N ARG A 210 0.35 -9.27 8.05
CA ARG A 210 0.49 -10.74 7.91
C ARG A 210 -0.10 -11.52 9.07
N ARG A 211 -0.27 -10.90 10.24
CA ARG A 211 -0.84 -11.57 11.42
C ARG A 211 -2.19 -12.21 11.07
N PRO A 212 -2.47 -13.44 11.54
CA PRO A 212 -3.78 -14.04 11.41
C PRO A 212 -4.87 -13.13 11.97
N GLN A 213 -6.02 -13.10 11.32
CA GLN A 213 -7.20 -12.37 11.77
C GLN A 213 -8.44 -13.05 11.19
N LYS A 214 -9.48 -13.21 12.02
CA LYS A 214 -10.80 -13.64 11.56
C LYS A 214 -11.46 -12.46 10.84
N VAL A 215 -11.91 -12.65 9.60
CA VAL A 215 -12.51 -11.61 8.76
C VAL A 215 -13.96 -11.93 8.45
N CYS A 216 -14.83 -10.95 8.74
CA CYS A 216 -16.20 -10.90 8.26
C CYS A 216 -16.30 -9.83 7.17
N ALA A 217 -16.50 -10.25 5.91
CA ALA A 217 -16.65 -9.31 4.79
C ALA A 217 -18.11 -8.89 4.65
N ILE A 218 -18.38 -7.59 4.62
CA ILE A 218 -19.68 -7.02 4.30
C ILE A 218 -19.75 -6.83 2.79
N ALA A 219 -20.54 -7.68 2.15
CA ALA A 219 -20.81 -7.64 0.72
C ALA A 219 -22.18 -6.98 0.48
N GLY A 220 -22.30 -6.27 -0.63
CA GLY A 220 -23.55 -5.67 -1.07
C GLY A 220 -23.32 -4.93 -2.40
N PRO A 221 -24.27 -4.95 -3.35
CA PRO A 221 -24.15 -4.15 -4.56
C PRO A 221 -23.99 -2.66 -4.22
N THR A 222 -23.64 -1.84 -5.22
CA THR A 222 -23.53 -0.40 -5.01
C THR A 222 -24.85 0.19 -4.51
N GLY A 223 -24.78 1.08 -3.51
CA GLY A 223 -25.97 1.68 -2.88
C GLY A 223 -26.56 0.85 -1.73
N SER A 224 -25.92 -0.24 -1.30
CA SER A 224 -26.45 -1.12 -0.23
C SER A 224 -26.21 -0.61 1.20
N GLY A 225 -25.51 0.50 1.40
CA GLY A 225 -25.28 1.08 2.73
C GLY A 225 -24.19 0.39 3.56
N LYS A 226 -23.23 -0.28 2.92
CA LYS A 226 -22.13 -1.01 3.59
C LYS A 226 -21.38 -0.13 4.60
N THR A 227 -20.99 1.08 4.19
CA THR A 227 -20.25 2.02 5.03
C THR A 227 -21.07 2.48 6.24
N GLU A 228 -22.38 2.67 6.09
CA GLU A 228 -23.27 3.03 7.21
C GLU A 228 -23.39 1.87 8.20
N VAL A 229 -23.53 0.65 7.69
CA VAL A 229 -23.53 -0.58 8.50
C VAL A 229 -22.20 -0.74 9.25
N LEU A 230 -21.05 -0.55 8.60
CA LEU A 230 -19.74 -0.62 9.25
C LEU A 230 -19.62 0.40 10.40
N ARG A 231 -20.07 1.64 10.20
CA ARG A 231 -20.04 2.67 11.26
C ARG A 231 -20.91 2.29 12.44
N GLU A 232 -22.07 1.70 12.20
CA GLU A 232 -22.97 1.28 13.27
C GLU A 232 -22.44 0.06 14.03
N LEU A 233 -21.84 -0.92 13.34
CA LEU A 233 -21.09 -2.01 13.98
C LEU A 233 -19.96 -1.47 14.87
N GLN A 234 -19.25 -0.44 14.40
CA GLN A 234 -18.21 0.21 15.19
C GLN A 234 -18.79 0.92 16.44
N ARG A 235 -19.95 1.57 16.33
CA ARG A 235 -20.66 2.18 17.48
C ARG A 235 -21.10 1.14 18.51
N GLN A 236 -21.39 -0.08 18.07
CA GLN A 236 -21.69 -1.22 18.93
C GLN A 236 -20.43 -1.84 19.58
N GLY A 237 -19.23 -1.30 19.33
CA GLY A 237 -17.98 -1.78 19.91
C GLY A 237 -17.39 -3.01 19.22
N LEU A 238 -17.84 -3.34 18.00
CA LEU A 238 -17.26 -4.39 17.17
C LEU A 238 -16.01 -3.89 16.43
N GLN A 239 -15.13 -4.81 16.06
CA GLN A 239 -13.88 -4.45 15.40
C GLN A 239 -14.13 -4.16 13.92
N VAL A 240 -13.94 -2.92 13.51
CA VAL A 240 -14.18 -2.48 12.13
C VAL A 240 -12.90 -1.85 11.58
N VAL A 241 -12.59 -2.17 10.32
CA VAL A 241 -11.63 -1.39 9.54
C VAL A 241 -12.31 -0.94 8.26
N ASP A 242 -12.71 0.34 8.23
CA ASP A 242 -13.32 1.00 7.08
C ASP A 242 -12.23 1.33 6.05
N LEU A 243 -12.10 0.47 5.03
CA LEU A 243 -11.04 0.56 4.04
C LEU A 243 -11.23 1.78 3.12
N GLU A 244 -12.47 2.16 2.85
CA GLU A 244 -12.78 3.30 2.01
C GLU A 244 -12.51 4.63 2.70
N ALA A 245 -12.86 4.76 3.98
CA ALA A 245 -12.49 5.94 4.77
C ALA A 245 -10.97 6.12 4.84
N LEU A 246 -10.22 5.03 5.06
CA LEU A 246 -8.75 5.09 5.04
C LEU A 246 -8.18 5.40 3.65
N ALA A 247 -8.94 5.16 2.58
CA ALA A 247 -8.59 5.48 1.20
C ALA A 247 -9.11 6.86 0.73
N CYS A 248 -9.83 7.61 1.58
CA CYS A 248 -10.58 8.80 1.20
C CYS A 248 -11.46 8.53 -0.04
N HIS A 249 -12.31 7.52 0.06
CA HIS A 249 -13.16 7.03 -1.02
C HIS A 249 -14.58 6.74 -0.52
N LYS A 250 -15.55 6.66 -1.44
CA LYS A 250 -16.91 6.20 -1.16
C LYS A 250 -17.26 5.00 -2.04
N GLY A 251 -17.98 4.03 -1.46
CA GLY A 251 -18.33 2.73 -2.04
C GLY A 251 -19.42 2.80 -3.08
N SER A 252 -19.16 3.58 -4.12
CA SER A 252 -20.16 3.88 -5.12
C SER A 252 -19.63 4.22 -6.50
N VAL A 253 -20.59 4.34 -7.42
CA VAL A 253 -20.47 4.87 -8.77
C VAL A 253 -19.65 6.17 -8.85
N PHE A 254 -19.70 7.04 -7.84
CA PHE A 254 -19.09 8.37 -7.93
C PHE A 254 -17.81 8.50 -7.07
N GLY A 255 -17.41 7.43 -6.39
CA GLY A 255 -16.10 7.24 -5.76
C GLY A 255 -15.64 8.41 -4.88
N HIS A 256 -14.64 9.15 -5.33
CA HIS A 256 -14.00 10.28 -4.64
C HIS A 256 -14.83 11.58 -4.51
N LEU A 257 -16.06 11.64 -5.02
CA LEU A 257 -16.78 12.92 -5.09
C LEU A 257 -17.11 13.46 -3.70
N GLY A 258 -16.54 14.62 -3.37
CA GLY A 258 -16.63 15.26 -2.07
C GLY A 258 -15.71 14.69 -0.99
N GLU A 259 -14.70 13.90 -1.37
CA GLU A 259 -13.67 13.37 -0.47
C GLU A 259 -12.34 14.13 -0.61
N GLU A 260 -11.50 14.02 0.42
CA GLU A 260 -10.11 14.49 0.38
C GLU A 260 -9.27 13.71 -0.66
N PRO A 261 -8.12 14.25 -1.11
CA PRO A 261 -7.23 13.54 -2.02
C PRO A 261 -6.81 12.18 -1.45
N GLN A 262 -6.94 11.14 -2.28
CA GLN A 262 -6.57 9.79 -1.85
C GLN A 262 -5.09 9.73 -1.45
N PRO A 263 -4.76 8.97 -0.38
CA PRO A 263 -3.38 8.75 0.01
C PRO A 263 -2.65 7.95 -1.07
N SER A 264 -1.32 7.97 -1.05
CA SER A 264 -0.54 7.03 -1.86
C SER A 264 -0.84 5.58 -1.42
N SER A 265 -0.64 4.59 -2.30
CA SER A 265 -0.75 3.16 -1.92
C SER A 265 0.23 2.76 -0.81
N GLU A 266 1.36 3.47 -0.65
CA GLU A 266 2.29 3.24 0.45
C GLU A 266 1.75 3.81 1.77
N HIS A 267 1.15 5.02 1.76
CA HIS A 267 0.56 5.60 2.96
C HIS A 267 -0.73 4.89 3.38
N PHE A 268 -1.58 4.51 2.41
CA PHE A 268 -2.77 3.67 2.64
C PHE A 268 -2.41 2.40 3.41
N ARG A 269 -1.35 1.68 2.99
CA ARG A 269 -0.85 0.50 3.72
C ARG A 269 -0.52 0.83 5.18
N ASN A 270 0.11 1.98 5.45
CA ASN A 270 0.49 2.38 6.80
C ASN A 270 -0.75 2.68 7.66
N LEU A 271 -1.75 3.35 7.09
CA LEU A 271 -3.03 3.63 7.75
C LEU A 271 -3.74 2.33 8.13
N VAL A 272 -3.88 1.41 7.17
CA VAL A 272 -4.49 0.10 7.41
C VAL A 272 -3.71 -0.70 8.45
N ALA A 273 -2.37 -0.72 8.38
CA ALA A 273 -1.57 -1.43 9.37
C ALA A 273 -1.72 -0.86 10.79
N LYS A 274 -1.90 0.46 10.94
CA LYS A 274 -2.16 1.08 12.24
C LYS A 274 -3.49 0.61 12.84
N GLU A 275 -4.56 0.63 12.06
CA GLU A 275 -5.86 0.12 12.53
C GLU A 275 -5.81 -1.39 12.79
N TRP A 276 -5.17 -2.15 11.90
CA TRP A 276 -5.00 -3.60 12.05
C TRP A 276 -4.21 -3.99 13.29
N SER A 277 -3.28 -3.15 13.75
CA SER A 277 -2.47 -3.44 14.94
C SER A 277 -3.23 -3.41 16.26
N LYS A 278 -4.43 -2.80 16.27
CA LYS A 278 -5.30 -2.67 17.45
C LYS A 278 -6.28 -3.83 17.58
N LEU A 279 -6.35 -4.71 16.58
CA LEU A 279 -7.31 -5.79 16.53
C LEU A 279 -6.92 -6.94 17.45
N ASP A 280 -7.92 -7.49 18.10
CA ASP A 280 -7.94 -8.81 18.72
C ASP A 280 -8.11 -9.88 17.63
N SER A 281 -7.16 -10.81 17.56
CA SER A 281 -7.14 -11.90 16.58
C SER A 281 -8.22 -12.95 16.80
N GLU A 282 -8.78 -13.03 18.00
CA GLU A 282 -9.79 -14.02 18.34
C GLU A 282 -11.21 -13.61 17.95
N ARG A 283 -11.42 -12.36 17.57
CA ARG A 283 -12.72 -11.82 17.18
C ARG A 283 -12.73 -11.45 15.69
N PHE A 284 -13.90 -11.43 15.08
CA PHE A 284 -14.03 -10.93 13.71
C PHE A 284 -13.60 -9.47 13.61
N VAL A 285 -12.88 -9.15 12.54
CA VAL A 285 -12.83 -7.79 11.99
C VAL A 285 -13.80 -7.69 10.82
N PHE A 286 -14.63 -6.67 10.84
CA PHE A 286 -15.57 -6.34 9.79
C PHE A 286 -14.92 -5.41 8.77
N LEU A 287 -15.00 -5.80 7.49
CA LEU A 287 -14.41 -5.09 6.35
C LEU A 287 -15.44 -5.00 5.21
N GLU A 288 -15.39 -3.97 4.39
CA GLU A 288 -16.09 -3.97 3.10
C GLU A 288 -15.49 -5.01 2.14
N ASP A 289 -16.34 -5.69 1.34
CA ASP A 289 -15.90 -6.59 0.25
C ASP A 289 -15.38 -5.78 -0.95
N GLU A 290 -14.24 -5.14 -0.75
CA GLU A 290 -13.57 -4.35 -1.77
C GLU A 290 -12.72 -5.19 -2.73
N GLY A 291 -12.59 -4.65 -3.95
CA GLY A 291 -11.69 -5.19 -4.95
C GLY A 291 -10.21 -5.06 -4.53
N PRO A 292 -9.26 -5.52 -5.37
CA PRO A 292 -7.83 -5.34 -5.11
C PRO A 292 -7.40 -3.85 -5.15
N ARG A 293 -8.29 -2.95 -5.56
CA ARG A 293 -8.08 -1.49 -5.59
C ARG A 293 -9.33 -0.77 -5.11
N ILE A 294 -9.12 0.35 -4.42
CA ILE A 294 -10.15 1.32 -4.03
C ILE A 294 -9.76 2.64 -4.69
N GLY A 295 -10.46 3.04 -5.76
CA GLY A 295 -10.01 4.15 -6.62
C GLY A 295 -8.58 3.93 -7.14
N GLY A 296 -7.68 4.87 -6.83
CA GLY A 296 -6.26 4.84 -7.18
C GLY A 296 -5.37 4.03 -6.23
N VAL A 297 -5.85 3.69 -5.03
CA VAL A 297 -5.05 2.93 -4.04
C VAL A 297 -5.19 1.43 -4.23
N SER A 298 -4.10 0.70 -3.96
CA SER A 298 -4.09 -0.77 -4.04
C SER A 298 -4.10 -1.39 -2.64
N LEU A 299 -4.96 -2.39 -2.44
CA LEU A 299 -4.96 -3.15 -1.20
C LEU A 299 -3.64 -3.94 -1.06
N PRO A 300 -3.07 -4.03 0.15
CA PRO A 300 -1.97 -4.94 0.41
C PRO A 300 -2.35 -6.38 0.03
N GLY A 301 -1.49 -7.09 -0.71
CA GLY A 301 -1.84 -8.40 -1.25
C GLY A 301 -2.12 -9.47 -0.19
N SER A 302 -1.53 -9.37 1.01
CA SER A 302 -1.86 -10.21 2.16
C SER A 302 -3.29 -9.96 2.65
N LEU A 303 -3.67 -8.69 2.78
CA LEU A 303 -5.01 -8.28 3.19
C LEU A 303 -6.07 -8.69 2.17
N TYR A 304 -5.85 -8.39 0.88
CA TYR A 304 -6.81 -8.76 -0.17
C TYR A 304 -7.06 -10.27 -0.23
N ARG A 305 -6.01 -11.10 -0.14
CA ARG A 305 -6.17 -12.55 -0.06
C ARG A 305 -6.96 -13.00 1.15
N ARG A 306 -6.77 -12.35 2.30
CA ARG A 306 -7.52 -12.63 3.52
C ARG A 306 -8.99 -12.25 3.36
N LEU A 307 -9.28 -11.07 2.82
CA LEU A 307 -10.63 -10.63 2.49
C LEU A 307 -11.35 -11.60 1.54
N ARG A 308 -10.62 -12.15 0.55
CA ARG A 308 -11.16 -13.18 -0.36
C ARG A 308 -11.40 -14.54 0.28
N ARG A 309 -10.71 -14.83 1.39
CA ARG A 309 -10.85 -16.04 2.20
C ARG A 309 -11.56 -15.76 3.53
N ALA A 310 -12.34 -14.69 3.60
CA ALA A 310 -13.11 -14.33 4.78
C ALA A 310 -13.94 -15.54 5.24
N GLN A 311 -13.90 -15.85 6.53
CA GLN A 311 -14.60 -16.99 7.10
C GLN A 311 -16.12 -16.77 7.12
N LEU A 312 -16.53 -15.51 7.11
CA LEU A 312 -17.91 -15.09 6.93
C LEU A 312 -17.98 -13.97 5.89
N VAL A 313 -18.95 -14.06 5.00
CA VAL A 313 -19.35 -12.99 4.10
C VAL A 313 -20.82 -12.71 4.32
N VAL A 314 -21.13 -11.54 4.86
CA VAL A 314 -22.51 -11.10 5.04
C VAL A 314 -22.93 -10.30 3.82
N ARG A 315 -23.84 -10.84 3.01
CA ARG A 315 -24.40 -10.19 1.83
C ARG A 315 -25.64 -9.40 2.22
N LEU A 316 -25.57 -8.08 2.09
CA LEU A 316 -26.71 -7.18 2.24
C LEU A 316 -27.58 -7.27 0.99
N ASP A 317 -28.76 -7.87 1.14
CA ASP A 317 -29.76 -7.97 0.08
C ASP A 317 -30.72 -6.78 0.19
N VAL A 318 -30.37 -5.69 -0.50
CA VAL A 318 -31.13 -4.43 -0.52
C VAL A 318 -31.90 -4.30 -1.85
N PRO A 319 -33.22 -4.06 -1.82
CA PRO A 319 -34.03 -3.77 -3.00
C PRO A 319 -33.43 -2.66 -3.88
N PHE A 320 -33.56 -2.81 -5.21
CA PHE A 320 -32.96 -1.89 -6.18
C PHE A 320 -33.42 -0.44 -5.96
N GLU A 321 -34.70 -0.25 -5.66
CA GLU A 321 -35.35 1.04 -5.46
C GLU A 321 -34.75 1.79 -4.26
N LEU A 322 -34.51 1.08 -3.15
CA LEU A 322 -33.87 1.66 -1.96
C LEU A 322 -32.40 2.04 -2.24
N ARG A 323 -31.70 1.26 -3.07
CA ARG A 323 -30.32 1.60 -3.48
C ARG A 323 -30.27 2.85 -4.34
N VAL A 324 -31.27 3.04 -5.23
CA VAL A 324 -31.42 4.27 -6.03
C VAL A 324 -31.70 5.46 -5.11
N GLU A 325 -32.64 5.34 -4.18
CA GLU A 325 -32.96 6.38 -3.20
C GLU A 325 -31.73 6.81 -2.39
N ARG A 326 -31.01 5.85 -1.81
CA ARG A 326 -29.77 6.12 -1.05
C ARG A 326 -28.71 6.81 -1.90
N SER A 327 -28.52 6.34 -3.14
CA SER A 327 -27.55 6.93 -4.06
C SER A 327 -27.91 8.36 -4.44
N LEU A 328 -29.20 8.65 -4.66
CA LEU A 328 -29.67 10.01 -4.94
C LEU A 328 -29.53 10.93 -3.73
N ALA A 329 -29.81 10.46 -2.51
CA ALA A 329 -29.58 11.25 -1.30
C ALA A 329 -28.09 11.59 -1.11
N THR A 330 -27.20 10.66 -1.46
CA THR A 330 -25.74 10.84 -1.34
C THR A 330 -25.20 11.79 -2.41
N TYR A 331 -25.67 11.68 -3.65
CA TYR A 331 -25.04 12.32 -4.82
C TYR A 331 -25.82 13.47 -5.44
N GLY A 332 -27.14 13.51 -5.25
CA GLY A 332 -28.01 14.59 -5.70
C GLY A 332 -27.52 15.99 -5.32
N PRO A 333 -26.97 16.22 -4.10
CA PRO A 333 -26.49 17.55 -3.70
C PRO A 333 -25.31 18.11 -4.52
N PHE A 334 -24.54 17.27 -5.24
CA PHE A 334 -23.35 17.74 -5.97
C PHE A 334 -23.65 18.42 -7.32
N GLY A 335 -24.92 18.40 -7.75
CA GLY A 335 -25.37 19.06 -8.97
C GLY A 335 -24.96 18.35 -10.27
N ALA A 336 -25.57 18.77 -11.38
CA ALA A 336 -25.42 18.11 -12.69
C ALA A 336 -23.99 18.19 -13.25
N GLU A 337 -23.24 19.25 -12.97
CA GLU A 337 -21.88 19.46 -13.47
C GLU A 337 -20.90 18.43 -12.90
N SER A 338 -20.83 18.31 -11.57
CA SER A 338 -19.98 17.33 -10.87
C SER A 338 -20.31 15.88 -11.25
N LEU A 339 -21.60 15.58 -11.41
CA LEU A 339 -22.06 14.26 -11.81
C LEU A 339 -21.73 13.95 -13.27
N SER A 340 -21.73 14.96 -14.15
CA SER A 340 -21.35 14.81 -15.57
C SER A 340 -19.88 14.48 -15.73
N GLU A 341 -19.00 15.07 -14.92
CA GLU A 341 -17.57 14.71 -14.92
C GLU A 341 -17.37 13.25 -14.52
N ALA A 342 -18.08 12.81 -13.48
CA ALA A 342 -18.02 11.42 -13.03
C ALA A 342 -18.58 10.44 -14.08
N VAL A 343 -19.73 10.74 -14.70
CA VAL A 343 -20.30 9.94 -15.79
C VAL A 343 -19.34 9.83 -16.97
N SER A 344 -18.62 10.91 -17.30
CA SER A 344 -17.66 10.93 -18.41
C SER A 344 -16.50 9.94 -18.22
N ARG A 345 -16.08 9.69 -16.97
CA ARG A 345 -15.02 8.72 -16.65
C ARG A 345 -15.45 7.27 -16.93
N PHE A 346 -16.75 6.99 -17.06
CA PHE A 346 -17.29 5.67 -17.37
C PHE A 346 -17.39 5.34 -18.85
N ARG A 347 -16.96 6.26 -19.74
CA ARG A 347 -16.99 6.09 -21.20
C ARG A 347 -16.35 4.77 -21.65
N GLY A 348 -15.25 4.36 -21.02
CA GLY A 348 -14.56 3.10 -21.33
C GLY A 348 -15.32 1.82 -20.95
N ARG A 349 -16.29 1.89 -20.03
CA ARG A 349 -17.12 0.73 -19.60
C ARG A 349 -18.49 0.70 -20.27
N MET A 350 -19.12 1.85 -20.49
CA MET A 350 -20.49 1.95 -21.02
C MET A 350 -20.56 2.22 -22.53
N GLY A 351 -19.44 2.62 -23.14
CA GLY A 351 -19.37 3.03 -24.54
C GLY A 351 -19.79 4.49 -24.77
N ASN A 352 -19.36 5.06 -25.90
CA ASN A 352 -19.54 6.49 -26.21
C ASN A 352 -21.01 6.89 -26.28
N SER A 353 -21.82 6.17 -27.07
CA SER A 353 -23.23 6.49 -27.29
C SER A 353 -24.05 6.50 -25.99
N LYS A 354 -23.87 5.48 -25.14
CA LYS A 354 -24.59 5.41 -23.85
C LYS A 354 -24.13 6.50 -22.87
N THR A 355 -22.86 6.86 -22.92
CA THR A 355 -22.32 7.95 -22.08
C THR A 355 -22.92 9.30 -22.48
N GLU A 356 -23.01 9.58 -23.78
CA GLU A 356 -23.61 10.82 -24.30
C GLU A 356 -25.12 10.89 -23.97
N GLU A 357 -25.84 9.78 -24.07
CA GLU A 357 -27.23 9.68 -23.63
C GLU A 357 -27.41 10.04 -22.16
N LEU A 358 -26.54 9.52 -21.27
CA LEU A 358 -26.59 9.80 -19.83
C LEU A 358 -26.23 11.25 -19.51
N LEU A 359 -25.24 11.82 -20.19
CA LEU A 359 -24.90 13.24 -20.05
C LEU A 359 -26.07 14.13 -20.49
N GLY A 360 -26.75 13.77 -21.59
CA GLY A 360 -27.97 14.44 -22.03
C GLY A 360 -29.07 14.38 -20.96
N ARG A 361 -29.31 13.22 -20.34
CA ARG A 361 -30.28 13.08 -19.25
C ARG A 361 -29.92 13.93 -18.02
N LEU A 362 -28.64 13.97 -17.64
CA LEU A 362 -28.17 14.83 -16.55
C LEU A 362 -28.43 16.32 -16.82
N ALA A 363 -28.19 16.78 -18.06
CA ALA A 363 -28.44 18.16 -18.46
C ALA A 363 -29.93 18.56 -18.35
N HIS A 364 -30.84 17.61 -18.51
CA HIS A 364 -32.29 17.82 -18.36
C HIS A 364 -32.81 17.56 -16.93
N GLY A 365 -31.93 17.38 -15.94
CA GLY A 365 -32.30 17.14 -14.54
C GLY A 365 -32.80 15.73 -14.23
N ASN A 366 -32.66 14.78 -15.15
CA ASN A 366 -33.14 13.39 -14.98
C ASN A 366 -32.16 12.51 -14.17
N LEU A 367 -31.78 12.98 -12.97
CA LEU A 367 -30.79 12.36 -12.08
C LEU A 367 -31.15 10.92 -11.72
N LYS A 368 -32.43 10.65 -11.44
CA LYS A 368 -32.92 9.31 -11.07
C LYS A 368 -32.65 8.28 -12.16
N SER A 369 -33.03 8.58 -13.40
CA SER A 369 -32.80 7.69 -14.54
C SER A 369 -31.32 7.40 -14.78
N VAL A 370 -30.46 8.40 -14.59
CA VAL A 370 -29.00 8.24 -14.72
C VAL A 370 -28.46 7.32 -13.62
N CYS A 371 -28.89 7.54 -12.37
CA CYS A 371 -28.51 6.70 -11.25
C CYS A 371 -28.93 5.23 -11.45
N GLU A 372 -30.17 4.99 -11.88
CA GLU A 372 -30.69 3.66 -12.18
C GLU A 372 -29.86 2.92 -13.23
N GLU A 373 -29.55 3.57 -14.36
CA GLU A 373 -28.77 2.95 -15.43
C GLU A 373 -27.36 2.59 -14.96
N VAL A 374 -26.70 3.49 -14.22
CA VAL A 374 -25.34 3.22 -13.76
C VAL A 374 -25.33 2.11 -12.71
N LEU A 375 -26.29 2.08 -11.78
CA LEU A 375 -26.43 0.99 -10.82
C LEU A 375 -26.65 -0.37 -11.51
N ARG A 376 -27.55 -0.43 -12.51
CA ARG A 376 -27.78 -1.67 -13.29
C ARG A 376 -26.50 -2.15 -13.98
N ASN A 377 -25.68 -1.24 -14.49
CA ASN A 377 -24.41 -1.62 -15.11
C ASN A 377 -23.40 -2.18 -14.09
N TYR A 378 -23.35 -1.65 -12.87
CA TYR A 378 -22.51 -2.19 -11.79
C TYR A 378 -22.98 -3.57 -11.34
N ASP A 379 -24.29 -3.77 -11.21
CA ASP A 379 -24.86 -5.04 -10.74
C ASP A 379 -24.52 -6.22 -11.67
N ARG A 380 -24.41 -5.99 -12.99
CA ARG A 380 -24.03 -7.02 -13.99
C ARG A 380 -22.70 -7.73 -13.67
N GLY A 381 -21.74 -7.03 -13.08
CA GLY A 381 -20.44 -7.60 -12.70
C GLY A 381 -20.37 -8.12 -11.27
N TYR A 382 -21.34 -7.75 -10.43
CA TYR A 382 -21.30 -7.97 -8.99
C TYR A 382 -21.59 -9.44 -8.62
N GLU A 383 -22.65 -10.04 -9.17
CA GLU A 383 -23.00 -11.44 -8.87
C GLU A 383 -21.89 -12.42 -9.27
N TYR A 384 -21.25 -12.18 -10.42
CA TYR A 384 -20.11 -12.96 -10.87
C TYR A 384 -18.93 -12.91 -9.88
N HIS A 385 -18.64 -11.74 -9.31
CA HIS A 385 -17.54 -11.53 -8.37
C HIS A 385 -17.77 -12.21 -7.00
N ILE A 386 -19.03 -12.31 -6.56
CA ILE A 386 -19.37 -12.98 -5.29
C ILE A 386 -19.43 -14.49 -5.46
N LEU A 387 -20.19 -14.97 -6.44
CA LEU A 387 -20.58 -16.38 -6.52
C LEU A 387 -19.46 -17.30 -7.03
N LYS A 388 -18.55 -16.82 -7.90
CA LYS A 388 -17.47 -17.68 -8.45
C LYS A 388 -16.19 -17.71 -7.61
N ALA A 389 -16.03 -16.80 -6.67
CA ALA A 389 -14.75 -16.57 -6.01
C ALA A 389 -14.81 -16.75 -4.48
N ARG A 390 -15.89 -17.32 -3.94
CA ARG A 390 -16.07 -17.59 -2.50
C ARG A 390 -16.73 -18.95 -2.30
N ASP A 391 -16.46 -19.56 -1.16
CA ASP A 391 -17.17 -20.75 -0.70
C ASP A 391 -18.63 -20.36 -0.37
N PRO A 392 -19.65 -21.00 -1.00
CA PRO A 392 -21.05 -20.74 -0.68
C PRO A 392 -21.39 -20.92 0.80
N ALA A 393 -20.72 -21.83 1.51
CA ALA A 393 -20.96 -22.07 2.93
C ALA A 393 -20.52 -20.87 3.80
N ALA A 394 -19.57 -20.05 3.32
CA ALA A 394 -19.12 -18.85 4.01
C ALA A 394 -20.08 -17.66 3.88
N ILE A 395 -21.10 -17.74 3.00
CA ILE A 395 -22.00 -16.63 2.70
C ILE A 395 -23.25 -16.70 3.58
N ALA A 396 -23.58 -15.61 4.26
CA ALA A 396 -24.84 -15.39 4.95
C ALA A 396 -25.58 -14.21 4.31
N ALA A 397 -26.81 -14.42 3.87
CA ALA A 397 -27.64 -13.34 3.34
C ALA A 397 -28.38 -12.63 4.48
N VAL A 398 -28.32 -11.30 4.50
CA VAL A 398 -29.08 -10.45 5.41
C VAL A 398 -30.02 -9.59 4.56
N PRO A 399 -31.34 -9.85 4.59
CA PRO A 399 -32.30 -9.02 3.90
C PRO A 399 -32.39 -7.66 4.59
N ALA A 400 -32.10 -6.60 3.85
CA ALA A 400 -32.19 -5.23 4.32
C ALA A 400 -33.43 -4.58 3.68
N VAL A 401 -34.56 -4.70 4.39
CA VAL A 401 -35.88 -4.24 3.94
C VAL A 401 -36.10 -2.74 4.12
N SER A 402 -35.16 -2.02 4.72
CA SER A 402 -35.22 -0.57 4.94
C SER A 402 -33.84 0.09 4.77
N LEU A 403 -33.83 1.42 4.76
CA LEU A 403 -32.59 2.21 4.76
C LEU A 403 -31.97 2.35 6.15
N ASP A 404 -32.53 1.67 7.17
CA ASP A 404 -32.03 1.73 8.55
C ASP A 404 -30.76 0.88 8.71
N ALA A 405 -29.63 1.57 8.82
CA ALA A 405 -28.33 0.96 9.02
C ALA A 405 -28.20 0.25 10.38
N ALA A 406 -28.96 0.65 11.41
CA ALA A 406 -28.92 0.03 12.73
C ALA A 406 -29.56 -1.35 12.74
N ALA A 407 -30.74 -1.49 12.13
CA ALA A 407 -31.36 -2.80 11.95
C ALA A 407 -30.46 -3.75 11.12
N ALA A 408 -29.87 -3.25 10.02
CA ALA A 408 -28.96 -4.04 9.19
C ALA A 408 -27.68 -4.44 9.94
N ALA A 409 -27.08 -3.53 10.71
CA ALA A 409 -25.92 -3.80 11.54
C ALA A 409 -26.22 -4.84 12.64
N GLY A 410 -27.38 -4.76 13.30
CA GLY A 410 -27.82 -5.77 14.26
C GLY A 410 -27.89 -7.17 13.65
N ALA A 411 -28.53 -7.30 12.48
CA ALA A 411 -28.62 -8.58 11.77
C ALA A 411 -27.25 -9.12 11.31
N VAL A 412 -26.34 -8.23 10.91
CA VAL A 412 -24.94 -8.58 10.57
C VAL A 412 -24.17 -9.06 11.81
N ALA A 413 -24.30 -8.36 12.92
CA ALA A 413 -23.67 -8.72 14.20
C ALA A 413 -24.17 -10.09 14.68
N ASP A 414 -25.48 -10.33 14.63
CA ASP A 414 -26.09 -11.62 14.98
C ASP A 414 -25.58 -12.76 14.09
N ALA A 415 -25.43 -12.50 12.78
CA ALA A 415 -24.88 -13.48 11.84
C ALA A 415 -23.41 -13.81 12.13
N ALA A 416 -22.63 -12.82 12.55
CA ALA A 416 -21.24 -13.01 12.97
C ALA A 416 -21.16 -13.77 14.30
N ALA A 417 -21.95 -13.38 15.31
CA ALA A 417 -21.98 -14.03 16.63
C ALA A 417 -22.32 -15.52 16.55
N ARG A 418 -23.26 -15.92 15.68
CA ARG A 418 -23.58 -17.35 15.44
C ARG A 418 -22.43 -18.16 14.84
N ARG A 419 -21.43 -17.51 14.25
CA ARG A 419 -20.28 -18.13 13.58
C ARG A 419 -18.95 -17.87 14.29
N GLU A 420 -18.93 -17.01 15.30
CA GLU A 420 -17.81 -16.95 16.23
C GLU A 420 -17.90 -18.19 17.14
N PRO A 421 -16.93 -19.10 17.13
CA PRO A 421 -16.88 -20.15 18.14
C PRO A 421 -16.69 -19.50 19.51
N ASP A 422 -17.32 -20.05 20.55
CA ASP A 422 -17.20 -19.57 21.93
C ASP A 422 -15.72 -19.34 22.29
N ALA A 423 -15.41 -18.14 22.77
CA ALA A 423 -14.08 -17.75 23.26
C ALA A 423 -13.56 -18.66 24.40
N ALA A 424 -14.42 -19.53 24.97
CA ALA A 424 -14.09 -20.48 26.02
C ALA A 424 -13.48 -21.81 25.52
N ALA A 425 -13.46 -22.09 24.21
CA ALA A 425 -12.94 -23.35 23.68
C ALA A 425 -11.47 -23.30 23.20
N SER A 426 -10.77 -22.17 23.37
CA SER A 426 -9.37 -21.99 22.91
C SER A 426 -8.36 -21.73 24.03
N ALA A 427 -8.61 -22.26 25.22
CA ALA A 427 -7.59 -22.44 26.25
C ALA A 427 -7.26 -23.94 26.39
N GLY A 428 -6.42 -24.44 25.50
CA GLY A 428 -5.94 -25.81 25.53
C GLY A 428 -4.67 -25.93 24.70
N GLU A 429 -3.52 -25.71 25.34
CA GLU A 429 -2.30 -26.41 24.95
C GLU A 429 -2.61 -27.91 25.02
N GLY A 430 -2.64 -28.56 23.87
CA GLY A 430 -2.93 -29.98 23.75
C GLY A 430 -2.43 -30.47 22.41
N ASP A 431 -1.30 -31.16 22.43
CA ASP A 431 -0.85 -32.01 21.33
C ASP A 431 -2.00 -32.94 20.92
N VAL A 432 -2.54 -32.72 19.73
CA VAL A 432 -3.47 -33.66 19.11
C VAL A 432 -2.63 -34.57 18.20
N GLU A 433 -2.34 -35.76 18.71
CA GLU A 433 -1.94 -36.90 17.88
C GLU A 433 -2.94 -37.07 16.74
N ILE A 434 -2.42 -37.04 15.50
CA ILE A 434 -3.23 -37.25 14.29
C ILE A 434 -3.37 -38.77 14.08
N PRO A 435 -4.60 -39.33 14.06
CA PRO A 435 -4.81 -40.73 13.72
C PRO A 435 -4.49 -40.96 12.24
N HIS A 436 -3.71 -42.00 11.96
CA HIS A 436 -3.58 -42.58 10.63
C HIS A 436 -4.94 -43.13 10.16
N ALA A 437 -5.64 -42.40 9.28
CA ALA A 437 -6.63 -42.95 8.38
C ALA A 437 -6.79 -42.06 7.14
N GLU A 438 -6.78 -42.70 5.97
CA GLU A 438 -6.62 -42.11 4.64
C GLU A 438 -7.79 -41.19 4.23
N ALA A 439 -7.57 -39.88 4.22
CA ALA A 439 -8.36 -38.93 3.45
C ALA A 439 -7.41 -38.04 2.62
N ARG A 440 -7.41 -38.22 1.30
CA ARG A 440 -6.59 -37.46 0.35
C ARG A 440 -6.95 -35.97 0.42
N GLN A 441 -6.13 -35.17 1.12
CA GLN A 441 -6.19 -33.71 1.08
C GLN A 441 -5.91 -33.22 -0.35
N THR A 442 -6.84 -32.47 -0.93
CA THR A 442 -6.68 -31.85 -2.24
C THR A 442 -5.70 -30.67 -2.16
N LEU A 443 -4.55 -30.80 -2.82
CA LEU A 443 -3.54 -29.73 -2.87
C LEU A 443 -4.07 -28.52 -3.66
N PRO A 444 -3.80 -27.28 -3.25
CA PRO A 444 -4.28 -26.08 -3.94
C PRO A 444 -3.75 -26.01 -5.37
N VAL A 445 -4.62 -25.85 -6.36
CA VAL A 445 -4.24 -25.77 -7.78
C VAL A 445 -4.03 -24.31 -8.20
N ARG A 446 -2.97 -24.05 -8.97
CA ARG A 446 -2.68 -22.74 -9.57
C ARG A 446 -2.50 -22.89 -11.07
N GLU A 447 -2.99 -21.91 -11.81
CA GLU A 447 -2.85 -21.85 -13.27
C GLU A 447 -1.81 -20.81 -13.69
N ALA A 448 -1.03 -21.17 -14.70
CA ALA A 448 -0.12 -20.33 -15.43
C ALA A 448 -0.41 -20.46 -16.93
N HIS A 449 -0.09 -19.44 -17.71
CA HIS A 449 -0.38 -19.43 -19.14
C HIS A 449 0.86 -19.04 -19.95
N CYS A 450 1.00 -19.62 -21.13
CA CYS A 450 1.97 -19.13 -22.11
C CYS A 450 1.60 -17.70 -22.56
N PHE A 451 2.53 -17.01 -23.25
CA PHE A 451 2.33 -15.62 -23.66
C PHE A 451 1.06 -15.41 -24.51
N CYS A 452 0.76 -16.26 -25.49
CA CYS A 452 -0.48 -16.16 -26.27
C CYS A 452 -1.73 -16.74 -25.57
N GLY A 453 -1.59 -17.33 -24.38
CA GLY A 453 -2.68 -17.96 -23.64
C GLY A 453 -3.20 -19.29 -24.21
N ALA A 454 -2.61 -19.83 -25.27
CA ALA A 454 -3.04 -21.09 -25.89
C ALA A 454 -2.77 -22.33 -25.01
N VAL A 455 -1.72 -22.28 -24.19
CA VAL A 455 -1.32 -23.36 -23.27
C VAL A 455 -1.55 -22.91 -21.83
N VAL A 456 -2.16 -23.78 -21.04
CA VAL A 456 -2.39 -23.66 -19.60
C VAL A 456 -1.53 -24.69 -18.86
N VAL A 457 -0.84 -24.25 -17.81
CA VAL A 457 -0.10 -25.11 -16.88
C VAL A 457 -0.80 -25.04 -15.54
N LYS A 458 -1.31 -26.18 -15.06
CA LYS A 458 -1.87 -26.34 -13.72
C LYS A 458 -0.81 -26.95 -12.82
N VAL A 459 -0.51 -26.30 -11.71
CA VAL A 459 0.40 -26.82 -10.68
C VAL A 459 -0.35 -27.05 -9.38
N GLN A 460 -0.10 -28.18 -8.72
CA GLN A 460 -0.77 -28.56 -7.48
C GLN A 460 0.17 -28.40 -6.28
N GLY A 461 -0.26 -27.66 -5.27
CA GLY A 461 0.49 -27.42 -4.05
C GLY A 461 1.60 -26.38 -4.18
N GLU A 462 2.47 -26.37 -3.19
CA GLU A 462 3.63 -25.47 -3.12
C GLU A 462 4.85 -26.10 -3.83
N PRO A 463 5.73 -25.29 -4.45
CA PRO A 463 6.92 -25.77 -5.11
C PRO A 463 7.94 -26.26 -4.09
N LEU A 464 8.69 -27.30 -4.45
CA LEU A 464 9.81 -27.83 -3.69
C LEU A 464 10.91 -26.78 -3.50
N ALA A 465 11.14 -25.95 -4.52
CA ALA A 465 12.09 -24.84 -4.49
C ALA A 465 11.80 -23.83 -5.59
N VAL A 466 12.27 -22.60 -5.41
CA VAL A 466 12.33 -21.58 -6.47
C VAL A 466 13.75 -21.08 -6.62
N SER A 467 14.27 -21.10 -7.85
CA SER A 467 15.65 -20.71 -8.14
C SER A 467 15.75 -19.82 -9.38
N ILE A 468 16.76 -18.95 -9.39
CA ILE A 468 17.17 -18.18 -10.56
C ILE A 468 18.27 -18.97 -11.28
N CYS A 469 18.06 -19.36 -12.53
CA CYS A 469 19.03 -20.08 -13.33
C CYS A 469 19.70 -19.16 -14.33
N HIS A 470 21.03 -19.19 -14.35
CA HIS A 470 21.86 -18.36 -15.22
C HIS A 470 22.41 -19.11 -16.43
N CYS A 471 22.26 -20.44 -16.55
CA CYS A 471 22.90 -21.22 -17.63
C CYS A 471 22.54 -20.75 -19.05
N SER A 472 23.44 -20.98 -20.01
CA SER A 472 23.29 -20.59 -21.42
C SER A 472 21.98 -21.08 -22.06
N ILE A 473 21.54 -22.28 -21.72
CA ILE A 473 20.31 -22.87 -22.28
C ILE A 473 19.05 -22.10 -21.81
N CYS A 474 18.95 -21.75 -20.52
CA CYS A 474 17.80 -21.00 -20.03
C CYS A 474 17.76 -19.57 -20.59
N ARG A 475 18.93 -18.96 -20.80
CA ARG A 475 19.05 -17.66 -21.49
C ARG A 475 18.60 -17.76 -22.94
N ALA A 476 19.14 -18.72 -23.69
CA ALA A 476 18.80 -18.92 -25.10
C ALA A 476 17.30 -19.18 -25.32
N LEU A 477 16.66 -19.93 -24.43
CA LEU A 477 15.24 -20.25 -24.54
C LEU A 477 14.31 -19.11 -24.14
N SER A 478 14.73 -18.23 -23.23
CA SER A 478 13.88 -17.13 -22.72
C SER A 478 14.20 -15.77 -23.32
N GLY A 479 15.39 -15.60 -23.92
CA GLY A 479 15.93 -14.30 -24.31
C GLY A 479 16.35 -13.41 -23.12
N ALA A 480 16.19 -13.88 -21.88
CA ALA A 480 16.50 -13.11 -20.68
C ALA A 480 17.92 -13.40 -20.15
N PRO A 481 18.58 -12.45 -19.44
CA PRO A 481 19.88 -12.67 -18.81
C PRO A 481 19.90 -13.83 -17.81
N PHE A 482 18.74 -14.14 -17.22
CA PHE A 482 18.49 -15.28 -16.34
C PHE A 482 16.99 -15.59 -16.27
N THR A 483 16.61 -16.76 -15.77
CA THR A 483 15.21 -17.16 -15.63
C THR A 483 14.92 -17.68 -14.22
N ALA A 484 13.82 -17.24 -13.62
CA ALA A 484 13.34 -17.81 -12.36
C ALA A 484 12.30 -18.91 -12.62
N SER A 485 12.43 -20.06 -11.95
CA SER A 485 11.50 -21.18 -12.10
C SER A 485 11.17 -21.82 -10.75
N ALA A 486 9.91 -22.23 -10.61
CA ALA A 486 9.39 -23.01 -9.50
C ALA A 486 9.48 -24.50 -9.85
N LEU A 487 9.99 -25.29 -8.91
CA LEU A 487 10.23 -26.72 -9.08
C LEU A 487 9.14 -27.53 -8.37
N PHE A 488 8.53 -28.46 -9.07
CA PHE A 488 7.48 -29.35 -8.56
C PHE A 488 7.82 -30.82 -8.82
N GLU A 489 7.14 -31.73 -8.12
CA GLU A 489 7.06 -33.13 -8.54
C GLU A 489 6.32 -33.21 -9.89
N PRO A 490 6.75 -34.06 -10.85
CA PRO A 490 6.11 -34.13 -12.17
C PRO A 490 4.62 -34.42 -12.12
N GLY A 491 4.16 -35.27 -11.19
CA GLY A 491 2.74 -35.58 -11.01
C GLY A 491 1.88 -34.41 -10.53
N ARG A 492 2.50 -33.31 -10.06
CA ARG A 492 1.80 -32.09 -9.64
C ARG A 492 1.73 -31.03 -10.73
N VAL A 493 2.20 -31.33 -11.95
CA VAL A 493 2.20 -30.37 -13.07
C VAL A 493 1.44 -30.98 -14.25
N GLU A 494 0.32 -30.36 -14.60
CA GLU A 494 -0.48 -30.71 -15.76
C GLU A 494 -0.36 -29.59 -16.80
N VAL A 495 -0.17 -29.96 -18.07
CA VAL A 495 -0.05 -29.00 -19.18
C VAL A 495 -1.05 -29.36 -20.26
N ALA A 496 -1.94 -28.42 -20.59
CA ALA A 496 -3.03 -28.62 -21.54
C ALA A 496 -3.23 -27.38 -22.43
N ASN A 497 -3.99 -27.52 -23.52
CA ASN A 497 -4.48 -26.36 -24.25
C ASN A 497 -5.59 -25.64 -23.46
N ARG A 498 -5.78 -24.35 -23.73
CA ARG A 498 -6.90 -23.58 -23.21
C ARG A 498 -8.21 -24.15 -23.79
N GLY A 499 -9.08 -24.64 -22.91
CA GLY A 499 -10.31 -25.37 -23.29
C GLY A 499 -10.20 -26.90 -23.15
N GLY A 500 -9.04 -27.42 -22.75
CA GLY A 500 -8.80 -28.86 -22.58
C GLY A 500 -8.09 -29.50 -23.79
N GLY A 501 -7.66 -30.75 -23.62
CA GLY A 501 -6.93 -31.50 -24.65
C GLY A 501 -5.40 -31.34 -24.61
N ALA A 502 -4.71 -32.14 -25.44
CA ALA A 502 -3.25 -32.20 -25.48
C ALA A 502 -2.65 -30.84 -25.85
N ALA A 503 -1.69 -30.35 -25.05
CA ALA A 503 -1.04 -29.08 -25.29
C ALA A 503 -0.20 -29.09 -26.59
N HIS A 504 -0.35 -28.08 -27.42
CA HIS A 504 0.47 -27.93 -28.64
C HIS A 504 1.85 -27.37 -28.26
N LEU A 505 2.80 -28.28 -28.03
CA LEU A 505 4.13 -27.96 -27.53
C LEU A 505 5.23 -28.38 -28.51
N VAL A 506 6.27 -27.55 -28.59
CA VAL A 506 7.56 -27.93 -29.18
C VAL A 506 8.47 -28.39 -28.05
N GLU A 507 8.91 -29.64 -28.10
CA GLU A 507 9.88 -30.20 -27.15
C GLU A 507 11.29 -30.14 -27.71
N THR A 508 12.25 -29.80 -26.86
CA THR A 508 13.68 -29.84 -27.18
C THR A 508 14.40 -30.64 -26.10
N GLN A 509 15.04 -31.74 -26.50
CA GLN A 509 15.91 -32.50 -25.60
C GLN A 509 17.25 -31.77 -25.52
N THR A 510 17.61 -31.38 -24.30
CA THR A 510 18.76 -30.49 -24.03
C THR A 510 19.87 -31.19 -23.27
N SER A 511 19.58 -32.37 -22.75
CA SER A 511 20.53 -33.39 -22.29
C SER A 511 19.79 -34.73 -22.21
N PRO A 512 20.47 -35.87 -22.03
CA PRO A 512 19.82 -37.18 -21.95
C PRO A 512 18.69 -37.24 -20.91
N ALA A 513 18.84 -36.50 -19.80
CA ALA A 513 17.86 -36.46 -18.72
C ALA A 513 16.98 -35.20 -18.69
N VAL A 514 17.12 -34.25 -19.63
CA VAL A 514 16.38 -32.97 -19.57
C VAL A 514 15.69 -32.65 -20.88
N ALA A 515 14.36 -32.62 -20.84
CA ALA A 515 13.51 -32.14 -21.92
C ALA A 515 12.89 -30.79 -21.54
N ARG A 516 12.81 -29.86 -22.49
CA ARG A 516 12.20 -28.54 -22.28
C ARG A 516 11.11 -28.30 -23.31
N ARG A 517 9.93 -27.91 -22.86
CA ARG A 517 8.74 -27.72 -23.69
C ARG A 517 8.39 -26.24 -23.80
N ARG A 518 8.05 -25.80 -25.01
CA ARG A 518 7.62 -24.44 -25.35
C ARG A 518 6.27 -24.47 -26.05
N CYS A 519 5.50 -23.41 -25.92
CA CYS A 519 4.27 -23.25 -26.71
C CYS A 519 4.60 -23.23 -28.20
N ALA A 520 3.91 -24.02 -29.04
CA ALA A 520 4.17 -24.03 -30.48
C ALA A 520 3.80 -22.71 -31.18
N ALA A 521 2.82 -21.97 -30.66
CA ALA A 521 2.37 -20.70 -31.24
C ALA A 521 3.25 -19.48 -30.87
N CYS A 522 3.57 -19.29 -29.58
CA CYS A 522 4.32 -18.11 -29.11
C CYS A 522 5.74 -18.40 -28.64
N PHE A 523 6.19 -19.66 -28.70
CA PHE A 523 7.50 -20.13 -28.26
C PHE A 523 7.88 -19.83 -26.79
N ALA A 524 6.96 -19.32 -25.99
CA ALA A 524 7.17 -19.12 -24.56
C ALA A 524 7.58 -20.45 -23.89
N PRO A 525 8.64 -20.47 -23.05
CA PRO A 525 9.00 -21.63 -22.25
C PRO A 525 7.86 -22.00 -21.29
N VAL A 526 7.38 -23.25 -21.36
CA VAL A 526 6.21 -23.73 -20.60
C VAL A 526 6.63 -24.56 -19.39
N VAL A 527 7.43 -25.61 -19.61
CA VAL A 527 7.89 -26.50 -18.55
C VAL A 527 9.21 -27.17 -18.94
N GLY A 528 10.13 -27.32 -17.99
CA GLY A 528 11.32 -28.14 -18.11
C GLY A 528 11.20 -29.41 -17.28
N LEU A 529 11.29 -30.58 -17.91
CA LEU A 529 11.30 -31.88 -17.24
C LEU A 529 12.75 -32.25 -16.92
N LEU A 530 13.10 -32.23 -15.63
CA LEU A 530 14.44 -32.47 -15.12
C LEU A 530 14.54 -33.91 -14.59
N GLY A 531 14.74 -34.86 -15.51
CA GLY A 531 14.68 -36.29 -15.26
C GLY A 531 13.27 -36.75 -14.92
N LYS A 532 13.17 -37.86 -14.18
CA LYS A 532 11.88 -38.38 -13.67
C LYS A 532 11.45 -37.73 -12.35
N ARG A 533 12.27 -36.85 -11.78
CA ARG A 533 12.10 -36.37 -10.39
C ARG A 533 11.47 -34.99 -10.28
N HIS A 534 11.65 -34.11 -11.27
CA HIS A 534 11.18 -32.72 -11.14
C HIS A 534 10.66 -32.12 -12.44
N ALA A 535 9.67 -31.24 -12.31
CA ALA A 535 9.18 -30.36 -13.35
C ALA A 535 9.40 -28.89 -12.94
N ALA A 536 10.10 -28.12 -13.77
CA ALA A 536 10.38 -26.71 -13.56
C ALA A 536 9.42 -25.86 -14.39
N VAL A 537 8.60 -25.05 -13.73
CA VAL A 537 7.67 -24.12 -14.38
C VAL A 537 8.20 -22.68 -14.22
N PRO A 538 8.44 -21.94 -15.32
CA PRO A 538 8.92 -20.56 -15.24
C PRO A 538 7.94 -19.66 -14.49
N LEU A 539 8.45 -18.88 -13.54
CA LEU A 539 7.61 -17.98 -12.75
C LEU A 539 6.91 -16.91 -13.60
N ALA A 540 7.53 -16.54 -14.73
CA ALA A 540 7.00 -15.53 -15.65
C ALA A 540 5.66 -15.94 -16.32
N LEU A 541 5.30 -17.22 -16.30
CA LEU A 541 4.01 -17.69 -16.83
C LEU A 541 2.86 -17.46 -15.83
N PHE A 542 3.19 -17.29 -14.56
CA PHE A 542 2.21 -16.99 -13.52
C PHE A 542 1.93 -15.48 -13.50
N GLY A 543 0.66 -15.09 -13.39
CA GLY A 543 0.25 -13.68 -13.46
C GLY A 543 0.01 -13.14 -14.87
N TRP A 544 0.50 -13.83 -15.91
CA TRP A 544 0.15 -13.54 -17.29
C TRP A 544 -1.19 -14.19 -17.64
N GLY A 545 -2.29 -13.43 -17.56
CA GLY A 545 -3.65 -13.95 -17.75
C GLY A 545 -4.22 -14.78 -16.60
N GLY A 546 -3.49 -14.89 -15.48
CA GLY A 546 -3.86 -15.67 -14.29
C GLY A 546 -3.40 -15.03 -12.98
N VAL A 547 -3.30 -15.82 -11.90
CA VAL A 547 -2.90 -15.32 -10.57
C VAL A 547 -1.37 -15.30 -10.46
N PRO A 548 -0.74 -14.17 -10.06
CA PRO A 548 0.71 -14.12 -9.86
C PRO A 548 1.14 -15.06 -8.72
N PRO A 549 2.38 -15.59 -8.77
CA PRO A 549 2.85 -16.51 -7.75
C PRO A 549 3.00 -15.76 -6.41
N PRO A 550 2.70 -16.41 -5.26
CA PRO A 550 2.78 -15.75 -3.95
C PRO A 550 4.24 -15.37 -3.63
N MET A 551 4.43 -14.37 -2.75
CA MET A 551 5.80 -13.98 -2.32
C MET A 551 6.60 -15.11 -1.67
N ALA A 552 5.93 -16.15 -1.14
CA ALA A 552 6.59 -17.37 -0.66
C ALA A 552 7.40 -18.08 -1.76
N TRP A 553 6.99 -17.92 -3.03
CA TRP A 553 7.69 -18.42 -4.21
C TRP A 553 8.78 -17.46 -4.70
N ARG A 554 9.22 -16.49 -3.88
CA ARG A 554 10.39 -15.68 -4.24
C ARG A 554 11.60 -16.60 -4.43
N PRO A 555 12.47 -16.33 -5.42
CA PRO A 555 13.67 -17.13 -5.58
C PRO A 555 14.51 -17.15 -4.31
N GLN A 556 15.09 -18.31 -4.02
CA GLN A 556 15.84 -18.57 -2.80
C GLN A 556 17.34 -18.61 -3.06
N ARG A 557 17.76 -18.79 -4.33
CA ARG A 557 19.15 -19.00 -4.73
C ARG A 557 19.38 -18.75 -6.22
N HIS A 558 20.63 -18.57 -6.60
CA HIS A 558 21.11 -18.52 -7.97
C HIS A 558 21.85 -19.80 -8.31
N LEU A 559 21.51 -20.39 -9.44
CA LEU A 559 22.14 -21.57 -10.01
C LEU A 559 22.87 -21.20 -11.28
N HIS A 560 23.94 -21.94 -11.58
CA HIS A 560 24.76 -21.73 -12.77
C HIS A 560 25.34 -20.31 -12.85
N TYR A 561 25.62 -19.69 -11.71
CA TYR A 561 26.03 -18.28 -11.62
C TYR A 561 27.41 -18.02 -12.26
N GLY A 562 28.22 -19.07 -12.45
CA GLY A 562 29.45 -19.00 -13.24
C GLY A 562 29.18 -18.66 -14.72
N ASP A 563 28.02 -19.04 -15.26
CA ASP A 563 27.66 -18.81 -16.66
C ASP A 563 27.01 -17.44 -16.90
N ARG A 564 26.82 -16.62 -15.86
CA ARG A 564 26.03 -15.38 -15.94
C ARG A 564 26.62 -14.40 -16.95
N ILE A 565 25.75 -13.61 -17.58
CA ILE A 565 26.14 -12.49 -18.46
C ILE A 565 25.80 -11.12 -17.86
N LEU A 566 25.18 -11.13 -16.68
CA LEU A 566 24.78 -9.96 -15.92
C LEU A 566 24.94 -10.27 -14.43
N ASP A 567 25.70 -9.44 -13.72
CA ASP A 567 25.82 -9.54 -12.28
C ASP A 567 24.50 -9.16 -11.59
N VAL A 568 24.09 -9.98 -10.62
CA VAL A 568 22.91 -9.73 -9.79
C VAL A 568 23.35 -9.40 -8.37
N SER A 569 23.20 -8.13 -8.02
CA SER A 569 23.51 -7.62 -6.68
C SER A 569 22.33 -7.86 -5.72
N ASP A 570 22.28 -9.07 -5.17
CA ASP A 570 21.36 -9.44 -4.10
C ASP A 570 22.03 -10.32 -3.03
N ALA A 571 21.32 -10.54 -1.93
CA ALA A 571 21.77 -11.35 -0.80
C ALA A 571 21.49 -12.86 -0.98
N LEU A 572 21.01 -13.31 -2.14
CA LEU A 572 20.69 -14.72 -2.34
C LEU A 572 21.99 -15.52 -2.54
N PRO A 573 22.08 -16.74 -1.96
CA PRO A 573 23.17 -17.67 -2.21
C PRO A 573 23.36 -17.91 -3.71
N LYS A 574 24.61 -17.88 -4.17
CA LYS A 574 24.99 -18.09 -5.57
C LYS A 574 25.83 -19.35 -5.67
N TYR A 575 25.46 -20.24 -6.59
CA TYR A 575 26.16 -21.49 -6.86
C TYR A 575 26.74 -21.47 -8.26
N VAL A 576 27.98 -21.94 -8.43
CA VAL A 576 28.63 -22.02 -9.75
C VAL A 576 27.86 -22.94 -10.69
N GLY A 577 27.29 -24.02 -10.16
CA GLY A 577 26.45 -24.99 -10.87
C GLY A 577 25.08 -25.18 -10.21
N ARG A 578 24.76 -26.42 -9.82
CA ARG A 578 23.47 -26.76 -9.18
C ARG A 578 23.46 -26.44 -7.68
N SER A 579 22.26 -26.45 -7.09
CA SER A 579 22.07 -26.27 -5.64
C SER A 579 22.83 -27.34 -4.85
N GLY A 580 23.55 -26.94 -3.81
CA GLY A 580 24.41 -27.84 -3.03
C GLY A 580 25.79 -28.10 -3.65
N GLY A 581 26.07 -27.53 -4.84
CA GLY A 581 27.41 -27.50 -5.41
C GLY A 581 28.27 -26.37 -4.83
N ALA A 582 29.43 -26.13 -5.45
CA ALA A 582 30.36 -25.10 -5.01
C ALA A 582 29.69 -23.71 -4.95
N PRO A 583 29.75 -22.99 -3.81
CA PRO A 583 29.28 -21.63 -3.72
C PRO A 583 30.17 -20.73 -4.58
N TRP A 584 29.57 -19.70 -5.19
CA TRP A 584 30.31 -18.66 -5.87
C TRP A 584 30.78 -17.64 -4.83
N THR A 585 32.10 -17.56 -4.61
CA THR A 585 32.72 -16.77 -3.53
C THR A 585 33.17 -15.38 -3.94
N GLY A 586 32.83 -14.92 -5.15
CA GLY A 586 33.28 -13.63 -5.66
C GLY A 586 34.66 -13.74 -6.31
N GLY A 587 34.67 -13.86 -7.64
CA GLY A 587 35.83 -13.51 -8.46
C GLY A 587 35.40 -12.32 -9.31
N ALA A 588 36.06 -11.18 -9.12
CA ALA A 588 36.17 -10.19 -10.16
C ALA A 588 37.25 -10.72 -11.12
N GLU A 589 36.85 -11.03 -12.34
CA GLU A 589 37.73 -10.86 -13.51
C GLU A 589 37.18 -9.68 -14.31
#